data_AF-A0A0D2NH29-F1
#
_entry.id   AF-A0A0D2NH29-F1
#
_cell.length_a   1.000
_cell.length_b   1.000
_cell.length_c   1.000
_cell.angle_alpha   90.00
_cell.angle_beta   90.00
_cell.angle_gamma   90.00
#
_symmetry.space_group_name_H-M   'P 1'
#
loop_
_entity.id
_entity.type
_entity.pdbx_description
1 polymer ?
#
loop_
_entity_poly.entity_id
_entity_poly.type
_entity_poly.pdbx_seq_one_letter_code
_entity_poly.pdbx_strand_id
1 'polypeptide(L)'
;MARLQALLDADPSDSLPARLTAAGSAHTIDAATLRRAGLYRVVKAALAAVEATGPAPGRPPPPGVLRGGREAAAALVALAPRWPRYLLLQAEVEVAAGDWGAAMRIFRAAGDAAKQQNAHYWAGQAAVNQASALITGMCGARTYPRARVEALLAEAEAEYRLSKPWSAACYAATQDEVRQWRSAVHAAARAAPRGAAELPAARGAGVWGLPEGSSGGICDGCGRLAVELKRCSRCQAVSYCGRECQAQDWKQGGHKQACKPPS
;
A
#
# COMPACT_ATOMS: atom_id res chain seq x y z
N MET A 1 -6.32 -12.61 -20.50
CA MET A 1 -6.59 -12.06 -19.16
C MET A 1 -8.08 -11.83 -18.89
N ALA A 2 -8.85 -11.21 -19.78
CA ALA A 2 -10.30 -10.98 -19.60
C ALA A 2 -11.10 -12.25 -19.23
N ARG A 3 -10.77 -13.39 -19.85
CA ARG A 3 -11.41 -14.69 -19.57
C ARG A 3 -11.11 -15.25 -18.17
N LEU A 4 -9.92 -15.00 -17.64
CA LEU A 4 -9.54 -15.41 -16.28
C LEU A 4 -10.19 -14.50 -15.24
N GLN A 5 -10.29 -13.20 -15.52
CA GLN A 5 -10.95 -12.23 -14.64
C GLN A 5 -12.45 -12.54 -14.51
N ALA A 6 -13.15 -12.77 -15.63
CA ALA A 6 -14.53 -13.25 -15.62
C ALA A 6 -14.70 -14.61 -14.89
N LEU A 7 -13.65 -15.46 -14.92
CA LEU A 7 -13.61 -16.69 -14.15
C LEU A 7 -13.49 -16.46 -12.64
N LEU A 8 -12.86 -15.38 -12.21
CA LEU A 8 -12.70 -15.05 -10.80
C LEU A 8 -13.91 -14.28 -10.23
N ASP A 9 -14.63 -13.55 -11.09
CA ASP A 9 -15.71 -12.63 -10.69
C ASP A 9 -17.11 -13.26 -10.61
N ALA A 10 -17.30 -14.52 -11.02
CA ALA A 10 -18.64 -15.13 -10.97
C ALA A 10 -19.00 -15.73 -9.60
N ASP A 11 -20.30 -16.01 -9.47
CA ASP A 11 -21.01 -16.42 -8.26
C ASP A 11 -20.23 -17.46 -7.41
N PRO A 12 -20.02 -17.21 -6.11
CA PRO A 12 -19.32 -18.13 -5.20
C PRO A 12 -20.02 -19.48 -4.99
N SER A 13 -21.29 -19.63 -5.40
CA SER A 13 -22.00 -20.91 -5.36
C SER A 13 -21.51 -21.91 -6.43
N ASP A 14 -20.84 -21.43 -7.48
CA ASP A 14 -20.28 -22.26 -8.54
C ASP A 14 -18.80 -22.57 -8.30
N SER A 15 -18.45 -23.87 -8.29
CA SER A 15 -17.07 -24.26 -8.01
C SER A 15 -16.13 -23.82 -9.14
N LEU A 16 -15.14 -22.98 -8.80
CA LEU A 16 -14.06 -22.57 -9.71
C LEU A 16 -13.41 -23.75 -10.47
N PRO A 17 -13.20 -24.94 -9.87
CA PRO A 17 -12.72 -26.13 -10.60
C PRO A 17 -13.66 -26.58 -11.73
N ALA A 18 -14.97 -26.59 -11.51
CA ALA A 18 -15.94 -26.97 -12.55
C ALA A 18 -15.91 -25.99 -13.73
N ARG A 19 -15.76 -24.69 -13.45
CA ARG A 19 -15.70 -23.64 -14.49
C ARG A 19 -14.39 -23.68 -15.29
N LEU A 20 -13.27 -23.92 -14.63
CA LEU A 20 -11.97 -24.13 -15.29
C LEU A 20 -11.99 -25.38 -16.17
N THR A 21 -12.68 -26.42 -15.72
CA THR A 21 -12.88 -27.65 -16.47
C THR A 21 -13.75 -27.42 -17.70
N ALA A 22 -14.90 -26.77 -17.55
CA ALA A 22 -15.78 -26.40 -18.66
C ALA A 22 -15.13 -25.45 -19.67
N ALA A 23 -14.19 -24.61 -19.23
CA ALA A 23 -13.43 -23.71 -20.09
C ALA A 23 -12.27 -24.39 -20.86
N GLY A 24 -12.11 -25.71 -20.76
CA GLY A 24 -11.00 -26.43 -21.40
C GLY A 24 -9.64 -26.09 -20.79
N SER A 25 -9.62 -25.57 -19.56
CA SER A 25 -8.41 -25.18 -18.82
C SER A 25 -8.11 -26.13 -17.65
N ALA A 26 -8.82 -27.27 -17.58
CA ALA A 26 -8.73 -28.25 -16.49
C ALA A 26 -7.31 -28.83 -16.32
N HIS A 27 -6.53 -28.85 -17.39
CA HIS A 27 -5.24 -29.56 -17.46
C HIS A 27 -4.08 -28.78 -16.80
N THR A 28 -4.27 -27.53 -16.37
CA THR A 28 -3.16 -26.65 -15.97
C THR A 28 -3.21 -26.14 -14.54
N ILE A 29 -4.25 -26.44 -13.76
CA ILE A 29 -4.39 -25.96 -12.38
C ILE A 29 -4.48 -27.16 -11.43
N ASP A 30 -3.36 -27.45 -10.76
CA ASP A 30 -3.28 -28.52 -9.77
C ASP A 30 -4.03 -28.16 -8.47
N ALA A 31 -4.30 -29.18 -7.65
CA ALA A 31 -4.94 -29.03 -6.35
C ALA A 31 -4.18 -28.06 -5.43
N ALA A 32 -2.85 -28.00 -5.54
CA ALA A 32 -2.01 -27.07 -4.79
C ALA A 32 -2.29 -25.61 -5.17
N THR A 33 -2.46 -25.33 -6.46
CA THR A 33 -2.80 -24.00 -6.98
C THR A 33 -4.20 -23.58 -6.57
N LEU A 34 -5.18 -24.49 -6.65
CA LEU A 34 -6.53 -24.23 -6.12
C LEU A 34 -6.51 -23.93 -4.63
N ARG A 35 -5.74 -24.71 -3.84
CA ARG A 35 -5.59 -24.48 -2.40
C ARG A 35 -4.97 -23.11 -2.11
N ARG A 36 -3.90 -22.74 -2.81
CA ARG A 36 -3.28 -21.39 -2.68
C ARG A 36 -4.28 -20.29 -3.03
N ALA A 37 -5.02 -20.42 -4.12
CA ALA A 37 -6.01 -19.43 -4.52
C ALA A 37 -7.14 -19.28 -3.48
N GLY A 38 -7.64 -20.39 -2.94
CA GLY A 38 -8.65 -20.39 -1.88
C GLY A 38 -8.17 -19.66 -0.62
N LEU A 39 -6.98 -20.02 -0.13
CA LEU A 39 -6.39 -19.36 1.04
C LEU A 39 -6.14 -17.86 0.79
N TYR A 40 -5.64 -17.49 -0.39
CA TYR A 40 -5.44 -16.09 -0.78
C TYR A 40 -6.74 -15.29 -0.74
N ARG A 41 -7.85 -15.86 -1.24
CA ARG A 41 -9.18 -15.24 -1.17
C ARG A 41 -9.64 -15.03 0.26
N VAL A 42 -9.45 -16.01 1.14
CA VAL A 42 -9.80 -15.88 2.57
C VAL A 42 -9.03 -14.73 3.22
N VAL A 43 -7.72 -14.64 2.99
CA VAL A 43 -6.91 -13.54 3.52
C VAL A 43 -7.39 -12.18 2.99
N LYS A 44 -7.62 -12.06 1.68
CA LYS A 44 -8.09 -10.81 1.08
C LYS A 44 -9.49 -10.42 1.56
N ALA A 45 -10.39 -11.37 1.75
CA ALA A 45 -11.71 -11.12 2.31
C ALA A 45 -11.63 -10.64 3.77
N ALA A 46 -10.75 -11.24 4.58
CA ALA A 46 -10.52 -10.80 5.95
C ALA A 46 -9.99 -9.35 6.02
N LEU A 47 -9.00 -9.01 5.18
CA LEU A 47 -8.47 -7.65 5.09
C LEU A 47 -9.51 -6.65 4.61
N ALA A 48 -10.31 -7.00 3.59
CA ALA A 48 -11.39 -6.15 3.09
C ALA A 48 -12.48 -5.92 4.15
N ALA A 49 -12.80 -6.94 4.95
CA ALA A 49 -13.76 -6.79 6.06
C ALA A 49 -13.24 -5.84 7.14
N VAL A 50 -11.93 -5.87 7.45
CA VAL A 50 -11.30 -4.91 8.38
C VAL A 50 -11.36 -3.49 7.82
N GLU A 51 -11.05 -3.33 6.53
CA GLU A 51 -11.10 -2.03 5.86
C GLU A 51 -12.53 -1.46 5.85
N ALA A 52 -13.53 -2.29 5.58
CA ALA A 52 -14.94 -1.91 5.59
C ALA A 52 -15.46 -1.49 6.97
N THR A 53 -14.86 -1.96 8.07
CA THR A 53 -15.21 -1.49 9.43
C THR A 53 -14.67 -0.10 9.74
N GLY A 54 -13.73 0.41 8.94
CA GLY A 54 -13.15 1.74 9.07
C GLY A 54 -12.30 1.93 10.34
N PRO A 55 -11.62 3.08 10.47
CA PRO A 55 -10.89 3.46 11.69
C PRO A 55 -11.82 3.95 12.82
N ALA A 56 -13.15 3.99 12.58
CA ALA A 56 -14.10 4.55 13.53
C ALA A 56 -14.02 3.81 14.88
N PRO A 57 -13.79 4.53 15.99
CA PRO A 57 -13.67 3.92 17.30
C PRO A 57 -14.99 3.23 17.65
N GLY A 58 -14.97 1.90 17.76
CA GLY A 58 -16.07 1.14 18.39
C GLY A 58 -16.55 -0.12 17.68
N ARG A 59 -16.10 -0.43 16.46
CA ARG A 59 -16.48 -1.68 15.80
C ARG A 59 -15.27 -2.46 15.27
N PRO A 60 -14.51 -3.15 16.14
CA PRO A 60 -13.46 -4.02 15.68
C PRO A 60 -14.02 -5.07 14.71
N PRO A 61 -13.23 -5.50 13.70
CA PRO A 61 -13.64 -6.60 12.85
C PRO A 61 -13.99 -7.83 13.71
N PRO A 62 -14.99 -8.64 13.31
CA PRO A 62 -15.39 -9.80 14.10
C PRO A 62 -14.17 -10.68 14.41
N PRO A 63 -13.94 -11.12 15.67
CA PRO A 63 -12.74 -11.89 16.04
C PRO A 63 -12.52 -13.13 15.19
N GLY A 64 -13.60 -13.76 14.69
CA GLY A 64 -13.53 -14.91 13.78
C GLY A 64 -12.93 -14.56 12.41
N VAL A 65 -13.15 -13.33 11.90
CA VAL A 65 -12.62 -12.88 10.61
C VAL A 65 -11.09 -12.75 10.67
N LEU A 66 -10.57 -12.08 11.70
CA LEU A 66 -9.12 -11.94 11.88
C LEU A 66 -8.45 -13.28 12.17
N ARG A 67 -9.08 -14.15 12.98
CA ARG A 67 -8.58 -15.51 13.22
C ARG A 67 -8.46 -16.31 11.92
N GLY A 68 -9.54 -16.37 11.13
CA GLY A 68 -9.53 -17.06 9.84
C GLY A 68 -8.52 -16.47 8.86
N GLY A 69 -8.35 -15.14 8.85
CA GLY A 69 -7.31 -14.46 8.07
C GLY A 69 -5.90 -14.88 8.48
N ARG A 70 -5.60 -14.95 9.78
CA ARG A 70 -4.29 -15.39 10.31
C ARG A 70 -4.00 -16.84 9.95
N GLU A 71 -4.96 -17.73 10.17
CA GLU A 71 -4.84 -19.16 9.85
C GLU A 71 -4.60 -19.36 8.35
N ALA A 72 -5.35 -18.66 7.49
CA ALA A 72 -5.19 -18.74 6.05
C ALA A 72 -3.84 -18.18 5.57
N ALA A 73 -3.38 -17.06 6.14
CA ALA A 73 -2.08 -16.48 5.82
C ALA A 73 -0.92 -17.39 6.26
N ALA A 74 -1.00 -17.96 7.46
CA ALA A 74 -0.02 -18.94 7.94
C ALA A 74 0.02 -20.19 7.04
N ALA A 75 -1.14 -20.68 6.60
CA ALA A 75 -1.21 -21.81 5.65
C ALA A 75 -0.62 -21.48 4.27
N LEU A 76 -0.78 -20.24 3.77
CA LEU A 76 -0.11 -19.78 2.54
C LEU A 76 1.41 -19.78 2.69
N VAL A 77 1.91 -19.24 3.80
CA VAL A 77 3.35 -19.21 4.09
C VAL A 77 3.89 -20.63 4.23
N ALA A 78 3.18 -21.54 4.90
CA ALA A 78 3.59 -22.94 4.98
C ALA A 78 3.70 -23.62 3.59
N LEU A 79 2.84 -23.25 2.64
CA LEU A 79 2.88 -23.77 1.27
C LEU A 79 4.05 -23.21 0.44
N ALA A 80 4.52 -22.00 0.73
CA ALA A 80 5.67 -21.40 0.08
C ALA A 80 6.40 -20.43 1.04
N PRO A 81 7.26 -20.94 1.95
CA PRO A 81 7.81 -20.17 3.06
C PRO A 81 8.66 -18.96 2.65
N ARG A 82 9.20 -19.01 1.43
CA ARG A 82 10.05 -17.96 0.88
C ARG A 82 9.28 -17.04 -0.07
N TRP A 83 7.99 -17.28 -0.34
CA TRP A 83 7.27 -16.45 -1.32
C TRP A 83 6.95 -15.07 -0.73
N PRO A 84 7.57 -13.97 -1.22
CA PRO A 84 7.52 -12.68 -0.54
C PRO A 84 6.10 -12.14 -0.40
N ARG A 85 5.23 -12.38 -1.39
CA ARG A 85 3.84 -11.93 -1.34
C ARG A 85 3.06 -12.59 -0.20
N TYR A 86 3.32 -13.84 0.12
CA TYR A 86 2.60 -14.53 1.21
C TYR A 86 3.03 -14.02 2.58
N LEU A 87 4.33 -13.71 2.73
CA LEU A 87 4.83 -13.03 3.92
C LEU A 87 4.21 -11.63 4.05
N LEU A 88 4.16 -10.85 2.97
CA LEU A 88 3.50 -9.53 2.98
C LEU A 88 2.03 -9.61 3.38
N LEU A 89 1.27 -10.58 2.86
CA LEU A 89 -0.12 -10.83 3.25
C LEU A 89 -0.24 -11.16 4.74
N GLN A 90 0.65 -12.00 5.25
CA GLN A 90 0.66 -12.33 6.68
C GLN A 90 0.92 -11.08 7.52
N ALA A 91 1.88 -10.25 7.13
CA ALA A 91 2.14 -8.98 7.80
C ALA A 91 0.93 -8.02 7.75
N GLU A 92 0.24 -7.92 6.61
CA GLU A 92 -1.01 -7.13 6.47
C GLU A 92 -2.10 -7.61 7.46
N VAL A 93 -2.22 -8.92 7.66
CA VAL A 93 -3.16 -9.48 8.65
C VAL A 93 -2.74 -9.14 10.08
N GLU A 94 -1.45 -9.20 10.40
CA GLU A 94 -0.96 -8.81 11.73
C GLU A 94 -1.15 -7.31 12.00
N VAL A 95 -0.96 -6.47 10.97
CA VAL A 95 -1.34 -5.04 10.98
C VAL A 95 -2.82 -4.89 11.32
N ALA A 96 -3.70 -5.59 10.61
CA ALA A 96 -5.15 -5.54 10.82
C ALA A 96 -5.56 -6.03 12.22
N ALA A 97 -4.77 -6.94 12.82
CA ALA A 97 -4.98 -7.46 14.15
C ALA A 97 -4.30 -6.62 15.26
N GLY A 98 -3.59 -5.55 14.91
CA GLY A 98 -2.87 -4.69 15.85
C GLY A 98 -1.58 -5.28 16.42
N ASP A 99 -1.07 -6.40 15.89
CA ASP A 99 0.23 -6.97 16.28
C ASP A 99 1.35 -6.42 15.38
N TRP A 100 1.68 -5.15 15.63
CA TRP A 100 2.67 -4.42 14.86
C TRP A 100 4.09 -4.97 15.01
N GLY A 101 4.40 -5.55 16.18
CA GLY A 101 5.69 -6.18 16.42
C GLY A 101 5.88 -7.40 15.52
N ALA A 102 4.85 -8.25 15.41
CA ALA A 102 4.86 -9.36 14.46
C ALA A 102 4.90 -8.86 13.01
N ALA A 103 4.06 -7.89 12.65
CA ALA A 103 4.03 -7.31 11.30
C ALA A 103 5.41 -6.80 10.85
N MET A 104 6.12 -6.03 11.70
CA MET A 104 7.44 -5.49 11.38
C MET A 104 8.51 -6.58 11.19
N ARG A 105 8.47 -7.66 11.97
CA ARG A 105 9.36 -8.81 11.76
C ARG A 105 9.06 -9.50 10.43
N ILE A 106 7.79 -9.69 10.10
CA ILE A 106 7.37 -10.35 8.86
C ILE A 106 7.67 -9.48 7.64
N PHE A 107 7.46 -8.16 7.69
CA PHE A 107 7.86 -7.27 6.59
C PHE A 107 9.36 -7.34 6.31
N ARG A 108 10.20 -7.44 7.35
CA ARG A 108 11.64 -7.62 7.17
C ARG A 108 11.96 -8.95 6.49
N ALA A 109 11.37 -10.04 6.99
CA ALA A 109 11.54 -11.37 6.38
C ALA A 109 11.06 -11.41 4.92
N ALA A 110 9.96 -10.72 4.61
CA ALA A 110 9.45 -10.57 3.25
C ALA A 110 10.45 -9.84 2.32
N GLY A 111 11.04 -8.75 2.79
CA GLY A 111 12.06 -8.01 2.06
C GLY A 111 13.32 -8.85 1.80
N ASP A 112 13.80 -9.56 2.81
CA ASP A 112 14.97 -10.45 2.69
C ASP A 112 14.70 -11.58 1.70
N ALA A 113 13.53 -12.22 1.79
CA ALA A 113 13.12 -13.27 0.86
C ALA A 113 12.97 -12.73 -0.58
N ALA A 114 12.44 -11.52 -0.75
CA ALA A 114 12.29 -10.89 -2.05
C ALA A 114 13.64 -10.61 -2.71
N LYS A 115 14.60 -10.05 -1.96
CA LYS A 115 15.96 -9.79 -2.45
C LYS A 115 16.67 -11.07 -2.89
N GLN A 116 16.57 -12.13 -2.09
CA GLN A 116 17.16 -13.43 -2.43
C GLN A 116 16.61 -14.04 -3.72
N GLN A 117 15.41 -13.64 -4.14
CA GLN A 117 14.75 -14.11 -5.36
C GLN A 117 14.81 -13.10 -6.52
N ASN A 118 15.52 -11.97 -6.35
CA ASN A 118 15.48 -10.85 -7.28
C ASN A 118 14.04 -10.37 -7.59
N ALA A 119 13.15 -10.50 -6.60
CA ALA A 119 11.75 -10.09 -6.69
C ALA A 119 11.62 -8.61 -6.29
N HIS A 120 12.31 -7.74 -7.04
CA HIS A 120 12.52 -6.33 -6.70
C HIS A 120 11.25 -5.57 -6.30
N TYR A 121 10.13 -5.80 -6.99
CA TYR A 121 8.85 -5.15 -6.61
C TYR A 121 8.44 -5.45 -5.17
N TRP A 122 8.53 -6.72 -4.74
CA TRP A 122 8.14 -7.10 -3.39
C TRP A 122 9.16 -6.65 -2.35
N ALA A 123 10.44 -6.55 -2.71
CA ALA A 123 11.46 -5.94 -1.86
C ALA A 123 11.13 -4.46 -1.60
N GLY A 124 10.79 -3.72 -2.66
CA GLY A 124 10.37 -2.34 -2.54
C GLY A 124 9.11 -2.17 -1.68
N GLN A 125 8.09 -3.01 -1.90
CA GLN A 125 6.85 -2.95 -1.11
C GLN A 125 7.10 -3.24 0.38
N ALA A 126 7.96 -4.22 0.69
CA ALA A 126 8.33 -4.51 2.07
C ALA A 126 9.02 -3.32 2.74
N ALA A 127 9.88 -2.60 2.02
CA ALA A 127 10.55 -1.40 2.52
C ALA A 127 9.57 -0.23 2.74
N VAL A 128 8.64 0.01 1.81
CA VAL A 128 7.58 1.03 1.95
C VAL A 128 6.69 0.73 3.14
N ASN A 129 6.24 -0.52 3.31
CA ASN A 129 5.38 -0.89 4.43
C ASN A 129 6.08 -0.69 5.78
N GLN A 130 7.38 -1.00 5.88
CA GLN A 130 8.16 -0.70 7.09
C GLN A 130 8.27 0.79 7.35
N ALA A 131 8.54 1.60 6.31
CA ALA A 131 8.64 3.04 6.42
C ALA A 131 7.30 3.66 6.88
N SER A 132 6.21 3.27 6.23
CA SER A 132 4.85 3.67 6.57
C SER A 132 4.53 3.37 8.04
N ALA A 133 4.75 2.13 8.50
CA ALA A 133 4.46 1.73 9.87
C ALA A 133 5.26 2.51 10.94
N LEU A 134 6.47 2.96 10.60
CA LEU A 134 7.26 3.83 11.46
C LEU A 134 6.71 5.26 11.46
N ILE A 135 6.43 5.81 10.27
CA ILE A 135 5.94 7.18 10.10
C ILE A 135 4.59 7.37 10.80
N THR A 136 3.70 6.39 10.71
CA THR A 136 2.33 6.45 11.26
C THR A 136 2.26 6.09 12.75
N GLY A 137 3.37 5.65 13.34
CA GLY A 137 3.40 5.23 14.75
C GLY A 137 2.59 3.97 15.00
N MET A 138 2.27 3.21 13.95
CA MET A 138 1.58 1.93 14.02
C MET A 138 2.30 0.98 14.98
N CYS A 139 3.63 0.98 15.02
CA CYS A 139 4.42 0.19 15.98
C CYS A 139 4.27 0.59 17.46
N GLY A 140 3.38 1.53 17.81
CA GLY A 140 3.19 2.06 19.16
C GLY A 140 4.25 3.10 19.56
N ALA A 141 5.28 3.30 18.74
CA ALA A 141 6.30 4.31 18.97
C ALA A 141 5.74 5.72 18.75
N ARG A 142 6.13 6.65 19.63
CA ARG A 142 5.74 8.08 19.51
C ARG A 142 6.60 8.83 18.50
N THR A 143 7.80 8.32 18.26
CA THR A 143 8.78 8.87 17.33
C THR A 143 9.35 7.76 16.47
N TYR A 144 10.03 8.13 15.39
CA TYR A 144 10.79 7.21 14.58
C TYR A 144 12.18 7.78 14.22
N PRO A 145 13.19 6.91 14.07
CA PRO A 145 14.52 7.32 13.62
C PRO A 145 14.46 7.77 12.15
N ARG A 146 14.73 9.07 11.91
CA ARG A 146 14.68 9.70 10.58
C ARG A 146 15.54 8.94 9.57
N ALA A 147 16.79 8.67 9.93
CA ALA A 147 17.76 8.01 9.06
C ALA A 147 17.29 6.61 8.63
N ARG A 148 16.60 5.88 9.53
CA ARG A 148 16.07 4.55 9.20
C ARG A 148 14.95 4.63 8.18
N VAL A 149 14.02 5.57 8.34
CA VAL A 149 12.91 5.77 7.40
C VAL A 149 13.42 6.27 6.06
N GLU A 150 14.36 7.22 6.03
CA GLU A 150 14.99 7.69 4.79
C GLU A 150 15.71 6.55 4.05
N ALA A 151 16.41 5.66 4.78
CA ALA A 151 17.05 4.49 4.20
C ALA A 151 16.04 3.51 3.60
N LEU A 152 14.92 3.24 4.28
CA LEU A 152 13.85 2.38 3.77
C LEU A 152 13.20 2.94 2.50
N LEU A 153 12.93 4.25 2.45
CA LEU A 153 12.36 4.90 1.27
C LEU A 153 13.35 4.93 0.10
N ALA A 154 14.66 5.11 0.38
CA ALA A 154 15.70 5.01 -0.63
C ALA A 154 15.86 3.59 -1.19
N GLU A 155 15.80 2.59 -0.31
CA GLU A 155 15.79 1.17 -0.69
C GLU A 155 14.59 0.85 -1.58
N ALA A 156 13.37 1.27 -1.18
CA ALA A 156 12.17 1.06 -1.97
C ALA A 156 12.30 1.62 -3.40
N GLU A 157 12.82 2.84 -3.51
CA GLU A 157 13.04 3.50 -4.79
C GLU A 157 14.07 2.77 -5.67
N ALA A 158 15.17 2.30 -5.08
CA ALA A 158 16.19 1.52 -5.78
C ALA A 158 15.61 0.20 -6.32
N GLU A 159 14.87 -0.53 -5.49
CA GLU A 159 14.23 -1.79 -5.87
C GLU A 159 13.17 -1.57 -6.96
N TYR A 160 12.32 -0.55 -6.85
CA TYR A 160 11.34 -0.27 -7.90
C TYR A 160 11.99 0.10 -9.25
N ARG A 161 13.17 0.74 -9.27
CA ARG A 161 13.91 1.00 -10.52
C ARG A 161 14.41 -0.28 -11.20
N LEU A 162 14.70 -1.33 -10.43
CA LEU A 162 15.15 -2.63 -10.94
C LEU A 162 14.00 -3.54 -11.40
N SER A 163 12.76 -3.19 -11.08
CA SER A 163 11.58 -4.00 -11.34
C SER A 163 11.09 -3.87 -12.81
N LYS A 164 10.54 -4.95 -13.39
CA LYS A 164 10.32 -5.08 -14.85
C LYS A 164 9.16 -4.20 -15.38
N PRO A 165 9.30 -3.54 -16.56
CA PRO A 165 8.34 -2.55 -17.08
C PRO A 165 6.88 -3.01 -17.29
N TRP A 166 6.60 -4.30 -17.49
CA TRP A 166 5.23 -4.79 -17.72
C TRP A 166 4.29 -4.63 -16.51
N SER A 167 4.84 -4.22 -15.36
CA SER A 167 4.12 -3.80 -14.15
C SER A 167 3.88 -2.28 -14.05
N ALA A 168 4.20 -1.50 -15.10
CA ALA A 168 4.23 -0.01 -15.09
C ALA A 168 3.05 0.69 -14.40
N ALA A 169 1.81 0.23 -14.62
CA ALA A 169 0.64 0.83 -14.02
C ALA A 169 0.57 0.62 -12.49
N CYS A 170 0.94 -0.57 -12.01
CA CYS A 170 1.02 -0.84 -10.57
C CYS A 170 2.17 -0.03 -9.92
N TYR A 171 3.26 0.24 -10.65
CA TYR A 171 4.40 1.02 -10.13
C TYR A 171 4.13 2.51 -9.96
N ALA A 172 3.35 3.13 -10.86
CA ALA A 172 3.12 4.56 -10.79
C ALA A 172 2.51 4.96 -9.43
N ALA A 173 1.55 4.17 -8.95
CA ALA A 173 0.94 4.35 -7.64
C ALA A 173 1.94 4.10 -6.48
N THR A 174 2.80 3.08 -6.58
CA THR A 174 3.78 2.78 -5.51
C THR A 174 4.92 3.80 -5.45
N GLN A 175 5.35 4.34 -6.59
CA GLN A 175 6.32 5.43 -6.61
C GLN A 175 5.73 6.74 -6.08
N ASP A 176 4.44 7.00 -6.35
CA ASP A 176 3.73 8.11 -5.70
C ASP A 176 3.69 7.93 -4.19
N GLU A 177 3.44 6.71 -3.71
CA GLU A 177 3.44 6.41 -2.28
C GLU A 177 4.79 6.73 -1.63
N VAL A 178 5.91 6.30 -2.24
CA VAL A 178 7.27 6.66 -1.78
C VAL A 178 7.46 8.18 -1.74
N ARG A 179 7.01 8.90 -2.78
CA ARG A 179 7.08 10.37 -2.83
C ARG A 179 6.25 11.02 -1.72
N GLN A 180 5.04 10.53 -1.46
CA GLN A 180 4.17 11.02 -0.38
C GLN A 180 4.83 10.83 0.98
N TRP A 181 5.39 9.64 1.26
CA TRP A 181 6.11 9.38 2.49
C TRP A 181 7.35 10.25 2.66
N ARG A 182 8.14 10.46 1.59
CA ARG A 182 9.26 11.41 1.63
C ARG A 182 8.78 12.83 1.97
N SER A 183 7.68 13.29 1.38
CA SER A 183 7.12 14.60 1.71
C SER A 183 6.72 14.69 3.18
N ALA A 184 6.09 13.65 3.72
CA ALA A 184 5.71 13.57 5.13
C ALA A 184 6.94 13.63 6.07
N VAL A 185 8.00 12.87 5.77
CA VAL A 185 9.26 12.92 6.53
C VAL A 185 9.90 14.30 6.45
N HIS A 186 9.95 14.91 5.27
CA HIS A 186 10.50 16.25 5.11
C HIS A 186 9.68 17.31 5.85
N ALA A 187 8.35 17.20 5.85
CA ALA A 187 7.48 18.09 6.60
C ALA A 187 7.71 17.95 8.11
N ALA A 188 7.74 16.72 8.63
CA ALA A 188 8.07 16.44 10.03
C ALA A 188 9.46 16.96 10.41
N ALA A 189 10.46 16.80 9.53
CA ALA A 189 11.81 17.31 9.74
C ALA A 189 11.90 18.84 9.75
N ARG A 190 11.09 19.55 8.95
CA ARG A 190 11.01 21.02 8.98
C ARG A 190 10.38 21.55 10.28
N ALA A 191 9.43 20.80 10.84
CA ALA A 191 8.75 21.17 12.08
C ALA A 191 9.56 20.80 13.34
N ALA A 192 10.48 19.84 13.24
CA ALA A 192 11.32 19.39 14.34
C ALA A 192 12.50 20.34 14.62
N PRO A 193 13.09 20.31 15.82
CA PRO A 193 14.33 21.02 16.11
C PRO A 193 15.44 20.69 15.10
N ARG A 194 16.28 21.67 14.79
CA ARG A 194 17.38 21.49 13.83
C ARG A 194 18.30 20.35 14.30
N GLY A 195 18.48 19.35 13.43
CA GLY A 195 19.32 18.18 13.72
C GLY A 195 18.63 17.07 14.51
N ALA A 196 17.30 17.12 14.70
CA ALA A 196 16.57 16.03 15.35
C ALA A 196 16.78 14.69 14.60
N ALA A 197 17.31 13.69 15.31
CA ALA A 197 17.49 12.33 14.80
C ALA A 197 16.19 11.51 14.81
N GLU A 198 15.30 11.84 15.74
CA GLU A 198 13.98 11.26 15.92
C GLU A 198 12.91 12.27 15.47
N LEU A 199 11.91 11.80 14.72
CA LEU A 199 10.79 12.62 14.26
C LEU A 199 9.48 12.12 14.88
N PRO A 200 8.50 13.00 15.13
CA PRO A 200 7.20 12.60 15.66
C PRO A 200 6.46 11.71 14.65
N ALA A 201 5.89 10.62 15.15
CA ALA A 201 5.02 9.76 14.37
C ALA A 201 3.63 10.41 14.16
N ALA A 202 3.06 10.28 12.97
CA ALA A 202 1.74 10.75 12.61
C ALA A 202 0.65 9.82 13.19
N ARG A 203 0.28 10.04 14.45
CA ARG A 203 -0.80 9.30 15.12
C ARG A 203 -2.13 9.49 14.39
N GLY A 204 -2.97 8.46 14.44
CA GLY A 204 -4.31 8.49 13.86
C GLY A 204 -4.35 8.19 12.36
N ALA A 205 -3.26 7.69 11.78
CA ALA A 205 -3.35 7.21 10.41
C ALA A 205 -4.17 5.91 10.36
N GLY A 206 -5.11 5.79 9.43
CA GLY A 206 -5.90 4.57 9.24
C GLY A 206 -5.02 3.34 8.94
N VAL A 207 -5.63 2.16 8.79
CA VAL A 207 -4.94 0.86 8.56
C VAL A 207 -3.97 0.88 7.36
N TRP A 208 -4.04 1.90 6.49
CA TRP A 208 -3.15 2.13 5.34
C TRP A 208 -2.46 3.50 5.33
N GLY A 209 -2.33 4.16 6.47
CA GLY A 209 -1.32 5.21 6.67
C GLY A 209 -1.67 6.64 6.22
N LEU A 210 -2.90 6.94 5.81
CA LEU A 210 -3.27 8.35 5.63
C LEU A 210 -3.53 9.01 6.99
N PRO A 211 -2.82 10.08 7.38
CA PRO A 211 -3.00 10.72 8.69
C PRO A 211 -4.43 11.25 8.86
N GLU A 212 -5.09 10.95 9.98
CA GLU A 212 -6.28 11.68 10.41
C GLU A 212 -5.95 13.17 10.55
N GLY A 213 -6.75 14.02 9.91
CA GLY A 213 -6.55 15.47 9.93
C GLY A 213 -5.54 16.00 8.91
N SER A 214 -4.93 15.14 8.08
CA SER A 214 -4.47 15.63 6.78
C SER A 214 -5.71 16.07 6.00
N SER A 215 -5.84 17.36 5.73
CA SER A 215 -6.75 17.84 4.70
C SER A 215 -6.20 17.40 3.33
N GLY A 216 -6.16 16.09 3.14
CA GLY A 216 -5.84 15.47 1.88
C GLY A 216 -6.87 15.97 0.89
N GLY A 217 -6.41 16.74 -0.09
CA GLY A 217 -7.24 17.15 -1.21
C GLY A 217 -6.98 16.25 -2.40
N ILE A 218 -7.90 16.30 -3.35
CA ILE A 218 -7.68 15.72 -4.67
C ILE A 218 -6.81 16.69 -5.46
N CYS A 219 -5.71 16.19 -6.04
CA CYS A 219 -4.90 16.97 -6.96
C CYS A 219 -5.69 17.29 -8.24
N ASP A 220 -5.86 18.55 -8.58
CA ASP A 220 -6.61 18.97 -9.78
C ASP A 220 -5.93 18.52 -11.09
N GLY A 221 -4.62 18.24 -11.05
CA GLY A 221 -3.87 17.81 -12.23
C GLY A 221 -3.88 16.30 -12.49
N CYS A 222 -3.99 15.47 -11.45
CA CYS A 222 -3.91 13.99 -11.61
C CYS A 222 -5.03 13.21 -10.93
N GLY A 223 -5.94 13.87 -10.22
CA GLY A 223 -7.07 13.24 -9.53
C GLY A 223 -6.70 12.38 -8.33
N ARG A 224 -5.43 12.31 -7.93
CA ARG A 224 -4.97 11.52 -6.78
C ARG A 224 -5.10 12.31 -5.49
N LEU A 225 -5.44 11.61 -4.42
CA LEU A 225 -5.38 12.14 -3.06
C LEU A 225 -3.91 12.43 -2.69
N ALA A 226 -3.63 13.61 -2.13
CA ALA A 226 -2.31 13.96 -1.64
C ALA A 226 -2.40 14.69 -0.30
N VAL A 227 -1.50 14.34 0.62
CA VAL A 227 -1.43 14.91 1.98
C VAL A 227 -1.01 16.39 1.97
N GLU A 228 -0.23 16.81 0.99
CA GLU A 228 0.23 18.20 0.83
C GLU A 228 0.00 18.64 -0.61
N LEU A 229 -1.00 19.52 -0.82
CA LEU A 229 -1.26 20.13 -2.12
C LEU A 229 -0.76 21.58 -2.13
N LYS A 230 -0.12 21.95 -3.22
CA LYS A 230 0.34 23.31 -3.50
C LYS A 230 -0.70 24.02 -4.34
N ARG A 231 -1.28 25.09 -3.80
CA ARG A 231 -2.20 25.96 -4.54
C ARG A 231 -1.46 26.68 -5.67
N CYS A 232 -2.13 26.89 -6.79
CA CYS A 232 -1.63 27.75 -7.85
C CYS A 232 -1.36 29.15 -7.27
N SER A 233 -0.13 29.64 -7.42
CA SER A 233 0.29 30.92 -6.83
C SER A 233 -0.46 32.13 -7.39
N ARG A 234 -1.08 31.99 -8.56
CA ARG A 234 -1.83 33.07 -9.22
C ARG A 234 -3.29 33.11 -8.80
N CYS A 235 -4.03 32.01 -8.95
CA CYS A 235 -5.47 32.00 -8.68
C CYS A 235 -5.86 31.47 -7.30
N GLN A 236 -4.97 30.68 -6.67
CA GLN A 236 -5.21 29.94 -5.43
C GLN A 236 -6.44 29.00 -5.44
N ALA A 237 -7.13 28.85 -6.56
CA ALA A 237 -8.38 28.09 -6.70
C ALA A 237 -8.17 26.59 -6.95
N VAL A 238 -7.04 26.20 -7.53
CA VAL A 238 -6.67 24.80 -7.80
C VAL A 238 -5.39 24.43 -7.06
N SER A 239 -5.22 23.14 -6.76
CA SER A 239 -4.21 22.61 -5.87
C SER A 239 -3.56 21.34 -6.47
N TYR A 240 -2.23 21.28 -6.45
CA TYR A 240 -1.45 20.22 -7.10
C TYR A 240 -0.51 19.51 -6.13
N CYS A 241 -0.34 18.19 -6.30
CA CYS A 241 0.65 17.43 -5.51
C CYS A 241 2.10 17.75 -5.88
N GLY A 242 2.35 18.39 -7.03
CA GLY A 242 3.69 18.70 -7.53
C GLY A 242 3.70 19.66 -8.72
N ARG A 243 4.91 20.11 -9.08
CA ARG A 243 5.12 21.04 -10.21
C ARG A 243 4.82 20.36 -11.55
N GLU A 244 5.03 19.04 -11.61
CA GLU A 244 4.74 18.22 -12.77
C GLU A 244 3.24 18.24 -13.09
N CYS A 245 2.39 18.00 -12.08
CA CYS A 245 0.93 18.04 -12.25
C CYS A 245 0.43 19.45 -12.59
N GLN A 246 0.99 20.49 -11.97
CA GLN A 246 0.67 21.87 -12.35
C GLN A 246 1.06 22.16 -13.81
N ALA A 247 2.26 21.75 -14.25
CA ALA A 247 2.74 22.01 -15.61
C ALA A 247 1.94 21.22 -16.67
N GLN A 248 1.54 19.99 -16.34
CA GLN A 248 0.69 19.18 -17.18
C GLN A 248 -0.70 19.80 -17.32
N ASP A 249 -1.35 20.14 -16.21
CA ASP A 249 -2.66 20.78 -16.21
C ASP A 249 -2.63 22.15 -16.92
N TRP A 250 -1.55 22.92 -16.74
CA TRP A 250 -1.33 24.18 -17.45
C TRP A 250 -1.26 24.01 -18.98
N LYS A 251 -0.62 22.95 -19.47
CA LYS A 251 -0.41 22.72 -20.91
C LYS A 251 -1.57 21.96 -21.56
N GLN A 252 -2.17 21.02 -20.84
CA GLN A 252 -3.06 20.00 -21.38
C GLN A 252 -4.43 19.95 -20.69
N GLY A 253 -4.53 20.36 -19.42
CA GLY A 253 -5.76 20.27 -18.63
C GLY A 253 -6.63 21.53 -18.64
N GLY A 254 -6.20 22.58 -19.35
CA GLY A 254 -7.00 23.79 -19.57
C GLY A 254 -6.88 24.85 -18.48
N HIS A 255 -6.14 24.59 -17.39
CA HIS A 255 -6.00 25.57 -16.30
C HIS A 255 -5.46 26.92 -16.77
N LYS A 256 -4.57 26.95 -17.78
CA LYS A 256 -4.03 28.18 -18.36
C LYS A 256 -5.11 29.18 -18.81
N GLN A 257 -6.24 28.68 -19.31
CA GLN A 257 -7.34 29.49 -19.83
C GLN A 257 -8.27 29.98 -18.72
N ALA A 258 -8.43 29.18 -17.66
CA ALA A 258 -9.28 29.48 -16.52
C ALA A 258 -8.57 30.28 -15.40
N CYS A 259 -7.24 30.34 -15.40
CA CYS A 259 -6.46 30.92 -14.32
C CYS A 259 -6.61 32.46 -14.23
N LYS A 260 -7.31 32.93 -13.20
CA LYS A 260 -7.52 34.35 -12.88
C LYS A 260 -7.16 34.62 -11.40
N PRO A 261 -6.60 35.80 -11.06
CA PRO A 261 -6.37 36.18 -9.65
C PRO A 261 -7.67 36.11 -8.84
N PRO A 262 -7.62 35.82 -7.54
CA PRO A 262 -8.80 35.91 -6.69
C PRO A 262 -9.35 37.34 -6.74
N SER A 263 -10.65 37.46 -7.00
CA SER A 263 -11.39 38.73 -7.02
C SER A 263 -11.48 39.36 -5.63
#